data_AF-A0AAE1KD75-F1
#
_entry.id   AF-A0AAE1KD75-F1
#
_cell.length_a   1.000
_cell.length_b   1.000
_cell.length_c   1.000
_cell.angle_alpha   90.00
_cell.angle_beta   90.00
_cell.angle_gamma   90.00
#
_symmetry.space_group_name_H-M   'P 1'
#
loop_
_entity.id
_entity.type
_entity.pdbx_description
1 polymer ?
#
loop_
_entity_poly.entity_id
_entity_poly.type
_entity_poly.pdbx_seq_one_letter_code
_entity_poly.pdbx_strand_id
1 'polypeptide(L)' 'MTLILSEQCQLNNCRKSEMEYYAMLAKTGVYHYSGGNTDLVTACGKYFRVCSFAITDPDDSDIIRTMSTE' A
#
# COMPACT_ATOMS: atom_id res chain seq x y z
N MET A 1 1.34 -10.58 4.20
CA MET A 1 1.34 -9.15 4.59
C MET A 1 1.92 -8.29 3.48
N THR A 2 1.18 -7.25 3.09
CA THR A 2 1.45 -6.40 1.92
C THR A 2 1.22 -4.94 2.28
N LEU A 3 2.14 -4.05 1.91
CA LEU A 3 1.99 -2.60 2.07
C LEU A 3 1.57 -1.96 0.73
N ILE A 4 0.51 -1.17 0.74
CA ILE A 4 0.12 -0.33 -0.41
C ILE A 4 0.41 1.13 -0.08
N LEU A 5 1.18 1.80 -0.94
CA LEU A 5 1.53 3.22 -0.82
C LEU A 5 0.91 3.99 -1.97
N SER A 6 0.10 5.00 -1.68
CA SER A 6 -0.40 5.93 -2.71
C SER A 6 0.69 6.93 -3.09
N GLU A 7 1.01 7.01 -4.39
CA GLU A 7 1.98 7.97 -4.92
C GLU A 7 1.56 9.41 -4.67
N GLN A 8 0.25 9.68 -4.75
CA GLN A 8 -0.37 11.00 -4.52
C GLN A 8 -0.42 11.43 -3.05
N CYS A 9 0.08 10.62 -2.13
CA CYS A 9 0.24 11.08 -0.75
C CYS A 9 1.36 12.12 -0.67
N GLN A 10 1.00 13.33 -0.22
CA GLN A 10 1.90 14.45 0.13
C GLN A 10 2.67 14.19 1.43
N LEU A 11 3.09 12.95 1.67
CA LEU A 11 3.97 12.62 2.78
C LEU A 11 5.37 13.13 2.46
N ASN A 12 6.07 13.65 3.47
CA ASN A 12 7.50 13.92 3.35
C ASN A 12 8.23 12.66 2.87
N ASN A 13 9.20 12.82 1.96
CA ASN A 13 9.99 11.71 1.41
C ASN A 13 10.59 10.82 2.50
N CYS A 14 11.03 11.40 3.64
CA CYS A 14 11.56 10.64 4.77
C CYS A 14 10.57 9.62 5.33
N ARG A 15 9.26 9.93 5.35
CA ARG A 15 8.25 9.01 5.89
C ARG A 15 7.91 7.89 4.91
N LYS A 16 7.97 8.16 3.60
CA LYS A 16 7.83 7.12 2.58
C LYS A 16 9.00 6.14 2.68
N SER A 17 10.23 6.66 2.75
CA SER A 17 11.44 5.83 2.92
C SER A 17 11.43 5.05 4.24
N GLU A 18 10.90 5.62 5.32
CA GLU A 18 10.77 4.91 6.60
C GLU A 18 9.80 3.72 6.48
N MET A 19 8.64 3.91 5.85
CA MET A 19 7.67 2.82 5.62
C MET A 19 8.23 1.73 4.70
N GLU A 20 8.89 2.10 3.61
CA GLU A 20 9.56 1.17 2.70
C GLU A 20 10.68 0.40 3.40
N TYR A 21 11.45 1.08 4.25
CA TYR A 21 12.49 0.45 5.06
C TYR A 21 11.93 -0.59 6.03
N TYR A 22 10.84 -0.28 6.74
CA TYR A 22 10.18 -1.25 7.60
C TYR A 22 9.59 -2.43 6.82
N ALA A 23 9.01 -2.17 5.64
CA ALA A 23 8.50 -3.23 4.77
C ALA A 23 9.61 -4.15 4.27
N MET A 24 10.78 -3.60 3.93
CA MET A 24 11.96 -4.35 3.51
C MET A 24 12.48 -5.26 4.64
N LEU A 25 12.60 -4.73 5.86
CA LEU A 25 13.00 -5.52 7.02
C LEU A 25 12.01 -6.65 7.32
N ALA A 26 10.71 -6.39 7.17
CA ALA A 26 9.65 -7.37 7.33
C ALA A 26 9.53 -8.37 6.16
N LYS A 27 10.33 -8.19 5.09
CA LYS A 27 10.24 -8.96 3.84
C LYS A 27 8.84 -8.97 3.24
N THR A 28 8.12 -7.85 3.36
CA THR A 28 6.78 -7.68 2.83
C THR A 28 6.82 -6.97 1.49
N GLY A 29 5.94 -7.35 0.55
CA GLY A 29 5.80 -6.64 -0.72
C GLY A 29 5.28 -5.22 -0.53
N VAL A 30 5.83 -4.28 -1.31
CA VAL A 30 5.40 -2.88 -1.38
C VAL A 30 4.82 -2.62 -2.76
N TYR A 31 3.57 -2.14 -2.81
CA TYR A 31 2.89 -1.77 -4.06
C TYR A 31 2.63 -0.28 -4.12
N HIS A 32 3.16 0.38 -5.16
CA HIS A 32 2.94 1.79 -5.40
C HIS A 32 1.69 2.00 -6.25
N TYR A 33 0.66 2.57 -5.62
CA TYR A 33 -0.60 2.89 -6.28
C TYR A 33 -0.55 4.30 -6.86
N SER A 34 -0.62 4.41 -8.19
CA SER A 34 -0.56 5.69 -8.91
C SER A 34 -1.88 6.50 -8.85
N GLY A 35 -2.97 5.90 -8.38
CA GLY A 35 -4.27 6.56 -8.29
C GLY A 35 -4.46 7.43 -7.03
N GLY A 36 -5.64 8.03 -6.93
CA GLY A 36 -6.03 8.88 -5.81
C GLY A 36 -6.18 8.11 -4.50
N ASN A 37 -5.75 8.74 -3.41
CA ASN A 37 -5.84 8.17 -2.06
C ASN A 37 -7.28 7.99 -1.55
N THR A 38 -8.25 8.66 -2.16
CA THR A 38 -9.68 8.46 -1.87
C THR A 38 -10.23 7.24 -2.62
N ASP A 39 -9.82 7.03 -3.86
CA ASP A 39 -10.32 5.93 -4.70
C ASP A 39 -9.90 4.57 -4.14
N LEU A 40 -8.66 4.47 -3.65
CA LEU A 40 -8.14 3.28 -2.99
C LEU A 40 -9.02 2.84 -1.81
N VAL A 41 -9.42 3.79 -0.97
CA VAL A 41 -10.19 3.51 0.25
C VAL A 41 -11.68 3.29 -0.05
N THR A 42 -12.17 4.00 -1.07
CA THR A 42 -13.53 3.82 -1.58
C THR A 42 -13.71 2.41 -2.16
N ALA A 43 -12.69 1.86 -2.81
CA ALA A 43 -12.69 0.47 -3.28
C ALA A 43 -12.83 -0.54 -2.12
N CYS A 44 -12.30 -0.22 -0.94
CA CYS A 44 -12.47 -1.01 0.28
C CYS A 44 -13.79 -0.72 1.04
N GLY A 45 -14.69 0.09 0.48
CA GLY A 45 -15.98 0.45 1.11
C GLY A 45 -15.85 1.38 2.31
N LYS A 46 -14.75 2.14 2.39
CA LYS A 46 -14.49 3.09 3.48
C LYS A 46 -14.44 4.51 2.91
N TYR A 47 -14.91 5.49 3.68
CA TYR A 47 -15.07 6.88 3.24
C TYR A 47 -14.10 7.84 3.93
N PHE A 48 -12.87 7.38 4.20
CA PHE A 48 -11.81 8.21 4.76
C PHE A 48 -10.59 8.20 3.83
N ARG A 49 -9.80 9.26 3.86
CA ARG A 49 -8.59 9.34 3.04
C ARG A 49 -7.42 8.69 3.77
N VAL A 50 -6.73 7.73 3.15
CA VAL A 50 -5.46 7.19 3.66
C VAL A 50 -4.36 7.32 2.64
N CYS A 51 -3.14 7.45 3.13
CA CYS A 51 -1.95 7.47 2.29
C CYS A 51 -1.34 6.09 2.07
N SER A 52 -1.51 5.19 3.04
CA SER A 52 -1.00 3.83 3.01
C SER A 52 -1.88 2.94 3.86
N PHE A 53 -1.95 1.66 3.49
CA PHE A 53 -2.59 0.64 4.31
C PHE A 53 -1.86 -0.70 4.14
N ALA A 54 -1.88 -1.52 5.18
CA ALA A 54 -1.25 -2.83 5.21
C ALA A 54 -2.32 -3.93 5.21
N ILE A 55 -2.21 -4.85 4.27
CA ILE A 55 -3.04 -6.05 4.19
C ILE A 55 -2.32 -7.13 4.97
N THR A 56 -2.86 -7.58 6.10
CA THR A 56 -2.29 -8.70 6.87
C THR A 56 -2.57 -10.01 6.16
N ASP A 57 -3.84 -10.20 5.80
CA ASP A 57 -4.40 -11.43 5.28
C ASP A 57 -5.21 -11.12 4.01
N PRO A 58 -4.78 -11.63 2.85
CA PRO A 58 -5.46 -11.37 1.57
C PRO A 58 -6.65 -12.29 1.30
N ASP A 59 -6.82 -13.38 2.06
CA ASP A 59 -7.88 -14.37 1.84
C ASP A 59 -7.92 -14.84 0.36
N ASP A 60 -9.06 -14.73 -0.33
CA ASP A 60 -9.23 -15.03 -1.78
C ASP A 60 -8.91 -13.82 -2.70
N SER A 61 -8.28 -12.78 -2.18
CA SER A 61 -7.93 -11.61 -2.99
C SER A 61 -6.71 -11.89 -3.87
N ASP A 62 -6.83 -11.67 -5.17
CA ASP A 62 -5.73 -11.77 -6.16
C ASP A 62 -4.57 -10.76 -5.94
N ILE A 63 -4.61 -9.96 -4.87
CA ILE A 63 -3.69 -8.85 -4.61
C ILE A 63 -2.22 -9.27 -4.42
N ILE A 64 -1.98 -10.54 -4.08
CA ILE A 64 -0.61 -11.10 -4.00
C ILE A 64 -0.03 -11.33 -5.41
N ARG A 65 -0.83 -11.64 -6.43
CA ARG A 65 -0.32 -11.94 -7.78
C ARG A 65 0.33 -10.73 -8.43
N THR A 66 -0.15 -9.53 -8.14
CA THR A 66 0.48 -8.28 -8.62
C THR A 66 1.83 -7.98 -7.98
N MET A 67 2.21 -8.70 -6.90
CA MET A 67 3.51 -8.54 -6.24
C MET A 67 4.61 -9.43 -6.82
N SER A 68 4.27 -10.44 -7.63
CA SER A 68 5.23 -11.41 -8.19
C SER A 68 5.75 -11.02 -9.58
N THR A 69 5.49 -9.79 -10.03
CA THR A 69 6.01 -9.27 -11.30
C THR A 69 7.21 -8.36 -11.02
N GLU A 70 8.24 -8.93 -10.39
CA GLU A 70 9.69 -8.69 -10.54
C GLU A 70 10.47 -9.59 -9.57
#